data_AF-A0A2S9GQV3-F1
#
_entry.id   AF-A0A2S9GQV3-F1
#
_cell.length_a   1.000
_cell.length_b   1.000
_cell.length_c   1.000
_cell.angle_alpha   90.00
_cell.angle_beta   90.00
_cell.angle_gamma   90.00
#
_symmetry.space_group_name_H-M   'P 1'
#
loop_
_entity.id
_entity.type
_entity.pdbx_description
1 polymer ?
#
loop_
_entity_poly.entity_id
_entity_poly.type
_entity_poly.pdbx_seq_one_letter_code
_entity_poly.pdbx_strand_id
1 'polypeptide(L)' 'VFTSMLATADERFFSADLRARVSRFIQNRRLFDPSLIARAHQIAASGGCSSTEEADAFVADAVAAFALSR' A
#
# COMPACT_ATOMS: atom_id res chain seq x y z
N VAL A 1 2.76 13.03 -0.62
CA VAL A 1 3.78 12.10 -0.05
C VAL A 1 4.78 11.79 -1.15
N PHE A 2 6.09 11.93 -0.90
CA PHE A 2 7.09 11.44 -1.84
C PHE A 2 7.21 9.91 -1.69
N THR A 3 7.08 9.17 -2.78
CA THR A 3 7.06 7.71 -2.77
C THR A 3 8.12 7.17 -3.72
N SER A 4 9.14 6.51 -3.16
CA SER A 4 10.17 5.81 -3.92
C SER A 4 9.69 4.42 -4.34
N MET A 5 10.13 3.98 -5.52
CA MET A 5 9.90 2.62 -6.03
C MET A 5 11.19 1.81 -5.95
N LEU A 6 11.11 0.59 -5.41
CA LEU A 6 12.24 -0.34 -5.38
C LEU A 6 12.46 -0.95 -6.79
N ALA A 7 13.61 -0.67 -7.40
CA ALA A 7 13.95 -1.11 -8.74
C ALA A 7 14.74 -2.44 -8.75
N THR A 8 14.08 -3.55 -8.44
CA THR A 8 14.74 -4.88 -8.33
C THR A 8 15.21 -5.47 -9.66
N ALA A 9 14.88 -4.84 -10.79
CA ALA A 9 15.35 -5.25 -12.12
C ALA A 9 16.78 -4.77 -12.44
N ASP A 10 17.36 -3.88 -11.63
CA ASP A 10 18.72 -3.40 -11.83
C ASP A 10 19.75 -4.44 -11.38
N GLU A 11 20.29 -5.19 -12.36
CA GLU A 11 21.23 -6.29 -12.12
C GLU A 11 22.57 -5.83 -11.51
N ARG A 12 22.88 -4.51 -11.53
CA ARG A 12 24.05 -3.97 -10.83
C ARG A 12 23.94 -4.11 -9.32
N PHE A 13 22.70 -4.14 -8.80
CA PHE A 13 22.40 -4.20 -7.36
C PHE A 13 21.67 -5.49 -6.95
N PHE A 14 20.97 -6.14 -7.89
CA PHE A 14 20.16 -7.32 -7.64
C PHE A 14 20.61 -8.49 -8.52
N SER A 15 21.45 -9.36 -7.96
CA SER A 15 21.70 -10.66 -8.57
C SER A 15 20.39 -11.46 -8.72
N ALA A 16 20.38 -12.46 -9.61
CA ALA A 16 19.19 -13.27 -9.86
C ALA A 16 18.60 -13.90 -8.58
N ASP A 17 19.45 -14.40 -7.68
CA ASP A 17 19.03 -14.95 -6.38
C ASP A 17 18.43 -13.87 -5.47
N LEU A 18 19.12 -12.74 -5.31
CA LEU A 18 18.65 -11.66 -4.45
C LEU A 18 17.31 -11.10 -4.95
N ARG A 19 17.19 -10.90 -6.27
CA ARG A 19 15.93 -10.48 -6.91
C ARG A 19 14.80 -11.46 -6.58
N ALA A 20 15.03 -12.77 -6.75
CA ALA A 20 14.01 -13.78 -6.48
C ALA A 20 13.54 -13.76 -5.01
N ARG A 21 14.48 -13.64 -4.07
CA ARG A 21 14.18 -13.57 -2.63
C ARG A 21 13.39 -12.32 -2.26
N VAL A 22 13.82 -11.16 -2.75
CA VAL A 22 13.14 -9.87 -2.51
C VAL A 22 11.75 -9.88 -3.14
N SER A 23 11.61 -10.33 -4.39
CA SER A 23 10.32 -10.44 -5.06
C SER A 23 9.36 -11.35 -4.30
N ARG A 24 9.81 -12.53 -3.85
CA ARG A 24 8.98 -13.43 -3.04
C ARG A 24 8.55 -12.75 -1.73
N PHE A 25 9.45 -12.04 -1.05
CA PHE A 25 9.09 -11.33 0.18
C PHE A 25 8.02 -10.27 -0.09
N ILE A 26 8.21 -9.42 -1.09
CA ILE A 26 7.27 -8.34 -1.44
C ILE A 26 5.90 -8.90 -1.84
N GLN A 27 5.87 -9.94 -2.67
CA GLN A 27 4.62 -10.56 -3.13
C GLN A 27 3.75 -11.15 -2.00
N ASN A 28 4.36 -11.54 -0.88
CA ASN A 28 3.64 -12.09 0.26
C ASN A 28 3.17 -11.01 1.26
N ARG A 29 3.50 -9.74 1.04
CA ARG A 29 3.14 -8.64 1.94
C ARG A 29 1.77 -8.08 1.54
N ARG A 30 0.89 -7.92 2.53
CA ARG A 30 -0.37 -7.19 2.41
C ARG A 30 -0.27 -5.91 3.25
N LEU A 31 -0.04 -4.79 2.58
CA LEU A 31 0.14 -3.48 3.23
C LEU A 31 -1.20 -2.81 3.58
N PHE A 32 -2.22 -3.05 2.75
CA PHE A 32 -3.54 -2.48 2.93
C PHE A 32 -4.56 -3.59 3.14
N ASP A 33 -5.56 -3.31 3.99
CA ASP A 33 -6.73 -4.17 4.04
C ASP A 33 -7.56 -4.01 2.74
N PRO A 34 -8.05 -5.09 2.10
CA PRO A 34 -8.89 -5.03 0.91
C PRO A 34 -10.18 -4.27 1.15
N SER A 35 -10.70 -4.24 2.38
CA SER A 35 -11.86 -3.40 2.72
C SER A 35 -11.52 -1.91 2.62
N LEU A 36 -10.32 -1.50 3.04
CA LEU A 36 -9.80 -0.14 2.88
C LEU A 36 -9.64 0.22 1.40
N ILE A 37 -9.11 -0.70 0.57
CA ILE A 37 -9.00 -0.49 -0.88
C ILE A 37 -10.38 -0.39 -1.54
N ALA A 38 -11.33 -1.27 -1.19
CA ALA A 38 -12.69 -1.21 -1.69
C ALA A 38 -13.38 0.12 -1.33
N ARG A 39 -13.17 0.60 -0.10
CA ARG A 39 -13.68 1.90 0.35
C ARG A 39 -13.07 3.05 -0.44
N ALA A 40 -11.76 3.03 -0.68
CA ALA A 40 -11.09 4.04 -1.51
C ALA A 40 -11.69 4.12 -2.92
N HIS A 41 -12.00 2.98 -3.53
CA HIS A 41 -12.70 2.93 -4.82
C HIS A 41 -14.11 3.53 -4.76
N GLN A 42 -14.87 3.24 -3.71
CA GLN A 42 -16.23 3.79 -3.51
C GLN A 42 -16.20 5.32 -3.34
N ILE A 43 -15.27 5.83 -2.52
CA ILE A 43 -15.07 7.28 -2.31
C ILE A 43 -14.70 7.95 -3.64
N ALA A 44 -13.77 7.36 -4.40
CA ALA A 44 -13.37 7.90 -5.69
C ALA A 44 -14.53 7.94 -6.71
N ALA A 45 -15.34 6.87 -6.77
CA ALA A 45 -16.50 6.79 -7.65
C ALA A 45 -17.62 7.77 -7.26
N SER A 46 -17.77 8.03 -5.96
CA SER A 46 -18.77 8.97 -5.40
C SER A 46 -18.30 10.42 -5.44
N GLY A 47 -17.04 10.68 -5.80
CA GLY A 47 -16.43 12.01 -5.79
C GLY A 47 -16.08 12.56 -4.40
N GLY A 48 -16.18 11.73 -3.36
CA GLY A 48 -15.95 12.12 -1.97
C GLY A 48 -16.59 11.18 -0.96
N CYS A 49 -16.34 11.45 0.33
CA CYS A 49 -17.01 10.76 1.42
C CYS A 49 -18.43 11.33 1.61
N SER A 50 -19.35 10.48 2.06
CA SER A 50 -20.74 10.87 2.30
C SER A 50 -20.94 11.63 3.62
N SER A 51 -20.05 11.43 4.59
CA SER A 51 -20.05 12.12 5.88
C SER A 51 -18.63 12.37 6.40
N THR A 52 -18.51 13.25 7.39
CA THR A 52 -17.25 13.52 8.08
C THR A 52 -16.76 12.28 8.84
N GLU A 53 -17.67 11.54 9.47
CA GLU A 53 -17.32 10.31 10.20
C GLU A 53 -16.73 9.23 9.28
N GLU A 54 -17.27 9.09 8.06
CA GLU A 54 -16.70 8.21 7.04
C GLU A 54 -15.30 8.68 6.64
N ALA A 55 -15.11 9.98 6.45
CA ALA A 55 -13.82 10.55 6.10
C ALA A 55 -12.78 10.32 7.22
N ASP A 56 -13.14 10.57 8.47
CA ASP A 56 -12.26 10.39 9.63
C ASP A 56 -11.85 8.92 9.80
N ALA A 57 -12.79 7.99 9.66
CA ALA A 57 -12.51 6.55 9.71
C ALA A 57 -11.57 6.12 8.58
N PHE A 58 -11.83 6.56 7.34
CA PHE A 58 -10.99 6.25 6.19
C PHE A 58 -9.56 6.78 6.37
N VAL A 59 -9.42 8.01 6.88
CA VAL A 59 -8.10 8.60 7.17
C VAL A 59 -7.39 7.81 8.25
N ALA A 60 -8.06 7.43 9.34
CA ALA A 60 -7.47 6.64 10.41
C ALA A 60 -6.93 5.28 9.89
N ASP A 61 -7.74 4.57 9.11
CA ASP A 61 -7.36 3.28 8.52
C ASP A 61 -6.22 3.42 7.51
N ALA A 62 -6.24 4.48 6.68
CA ALA A 62 -5.17 4.77 5.73
C ALA A 62 -3.85 5.11 6.43
N VAL A 63 -3.89 5.88 7.52
CA VAL A 63 -2.72 6.23 8.33
C VAL A 63 -2.16 4.99 9.03
N ALA A 64 -3.01 4.07 9.49
CA ALA A 64 -2.58 2.84 10.13
C ALA A 64 -1.71 1.96 9.21
N ALA A 65 -1.87 2.05 7.88
CA ALA A 65 -1.03 1.34 6.91
C ALA A 65 0.44 1.81 6.89
N PHE A 66 0.73 3.00 7.44
CA PHE A 66 2.10 3.54 7.58
C PHE A 66 2.75 3.21 8.92
N ALA A 67 2.04 2.57 9.84
CA ALA A 67 2.61 2.15 11.10
C ALA A 67 3.76 1.15 10.87
N LEU A 68 4.77 1.19 11.74
CA LEU A 68 5.89 0.25 11.66
C LEU A 68 5.37 -1.19 11.72
N SER A 69 5.82 -2.01 10.78
CA SER A 69 5.53 -3.45 10.80
C SER A 69 6.06 -4.05 12.11
N ARG A 70 5.25 -4.86 12.80
CA ARG A 70 5.73 -5.69 13.92
C ARG A 70 6.58 -6.85 13.40
#